data_AF-A0A8T2YQ48-F1
#
_entry.id   AF-A0A8T2YQ48-F1
#
_cell.length_a   1.000
_cell.length_b   1.000
_cell.length_c   1.000
_cell.angle_alpha   90.00
_cell.angle_beta   90.00
_cell.angle_gamma   90.00
#
_symmetry.space_group_name_H-M   'P 1'
#
loop_
_entity.id
_entity.type
_entity.pdbx_description
1 polymer ?
#
loop_
_entity_poly.entity_id
_entity_poly.type
_entity_poly.pdbx_seq_one_letter_code
_entity_poly.pdbx_strand_id
1 'polypeptide(L)'
;MSSKRDFQFADGGDGIAMGAPAAQESKRFKNAVRDVMGRLSVTDLVSEMEPFLRAVIRDEVERTVQRVLQSSSSSSLNQPQTSVKRGLMLQFVNKLPSTIFTGGKIEAEDDKPVTIVLMDANTNTIVTSGPLASLKIEIVPLDADFGSDDQEDWTEAEFTARVIREREGRRPLVTGDLAITLRDGVGQLGDMVFTDNSSWQRSRKFRLGARPVQKVSDETRIREGRSEAFVVKDHRGEVYQKHHPPHFRDEIWRLERIAKDGALHKRLAIDGVKSVQDFLRLYMIDPTKLRNVLGCGISNRTWDTIIRHATTCVVDDSKFYSYFDAGQSIGLLFDSIYQVVGAMFDGHKYEPLHNLTPPQKVLVENIKRQAYENVDNFIQMDATALFGPSRSFTTLQAGPFNDPNLALQQLEFPVARQGI
;
A
#
# COMPACT_ATOMS: atom_id res chain seq x y z
N MET A 1 27.28 59.37 -34.14
CA MET A 1 26.68 60.50 -34.88
C MET A 1 25.30 60.08 -35.37
N SER A 2 24.28 60.90 -35.03
CA SER A 2 22.92 61.01 -35.61
C SER A 2 22.02 59.75 -35.64
N SER A 3 20.97 59.59 -34.82
CA SER A 3 19.74 60.39 -34.54
C SER A 3 18.54 60.11 -35.46
N LYS A 4 17.49 59.55 -34.83
CA LYS A 4 16.03 59.71 -34.99
C LYS A 4 15.35 59.66 -36.37
N ARG A 5 14.23 58.92 -36.41
CA ARG A 5 12.90 59.54 -36.59
C ARG A 5 11.75 58.66 -36.07
N ASP A 6 10.97 59.25 -35.17
CA ASP A 6 9.61 58.84 -34.78
C ASP A 6 8.60 59.25 -35.86
N PHE A 7 7.49 58.54 -35.94
CA PHE A 7 6.21 59.06 -36.44
C PHE A 7 5.07 58.53 -35.57
N GLN A 8 4.34 59.45 -34.94
CA GLN A 8 3.01 59.27 -34.36
C GLN A 8 1.98 59.91 -35.30
N PHE A 9 0.80 59.30 -35.41
CA PHE A 9 -0.48 60.00 -35.54
C PHE A 9 -1.60 59.14 -34.90
N ALA A 10 -2.43 59.80 -34.08
CA ALA A 10 -3.73 59.37 -33.55
C ALA A 10 -4.82 59.53 -34.63
N ASP A 11 -6.10 59.10 -34.56
CA ASP A 11 -7.06 58.79 -33.49
C ASP A 11 -8.30 58.08 -34.11
N GLY A 12 -9.10 57.35 -33.30
CA GLY A 12 -10.56 57.25 -33.47
C GLY A 12 -11.22 55.91 -33.87
N GLY A 13 -11.87 55.23 -32.89
CA GLY A 13 -13.25 54.72 -33.06
C GLY A 13 -13.53 53.20 -33.06
N ASP A 14 -13.90 52.67 -31.89
CA ASP A 14 -14.84 51.57 -31.53
C ASP A 14 -14.80 50.16 -32.17
N GLY A 15 -14.60 49.16 -31.32
CA GLY A 15 -14.89 47.74 -31.60
C GLY A 15 -14.61 46.82 -30.40
N ILE A 16 -15.67 46.31 -29.78
CA ILE A 16 -15.71 45.42 -28.61
C ILE A 16 -14.90 44.13 -28.80
N ALA A 17 -13.99 43.79 -27.89
CA ALA A 17 -13.54 42.40 -27.67
C ALA A 17 -12.92 42.19 -26.26
N MET A 18 -13.61 41.41 -25.44
CA MET A 18 -13.10 40.83 -24.19
C MET A 18 -11.98 39.83 -24.48
N GLY A 19 -10.78 40.07 -23.94
CA GLY A 19 -9.60 39.20 -24.04
C GLY A 19 -8.98 38.91 -22.67
N ALA A 20 -8.73 37.63 -22.39
CA ALA A 20 -8.46 37.02 -21.08
C ALA A 20 -7.15 37.43 -20.36
N PRO A 21 -7.08 37.38 -19.00
CA PRO A 21 -5.88 37.68 -18.21
C PRO A 21 -5.01 36.46 -17.84
N ALA A 22 -5.21 35.27 -18.41
CA ALA A 22 -4.55 34.04 -17.91
C ALA A 22 -3.07 33.85 -18.34
N ALA A 23 -2.65 34.46 -19.46
CA ALA A 23 -1.32 34.21 -20.03
C ALA A 23 -0.19 34.99 -19.32
N GLN A 24 -0.52 36.12 -18.69
CA GLN A 24 0.47 37.02 -18.08
C GLN A 24 0.79 36.62 -16.63
N GLU A 25 -0.17 36.07 -15.89
CA GLU A 25 0.04 35.49 -14.55
C GLU A 25 0.87 34.20 -14.60
N SER A 26 0.67 33.35 -15.61
CA SER A 26 1.46 32.12 -15.79
C SER A 26 2.95 32.42 -16.05
N LYS A 27 3.25 33.49 -16.80
CA LYS A 27 4.63 33.95 -17.03
C LYS A 27 5.23 34.59 -15.78
N ARG A 28 4.47 35.36 -15.00
CA ARG A 28 4.91 35.90 -13.70
C ARG A 28 5.18 34.79 -12.67
N PHE A 29 4.32 33.78 -12.59
CA PHE A 29 4.51 32.64 -11.70
C PHE A 29 5.69 31.76 -12.13
N LYS A 30 5.86 31.49 -13.44
CA LYS A 30 7.03 30.76 -13.95
C LYS A 30 8.34 31.51 -13.75
N ASN A 31 8.32 32.85 -13.77
CA ASN A 31 9.50 33.64 -13.47
C ASN A 31 9.74 33.71 -11.95
N ALA A 32 8.70 33.81 -11.11
CA ALA A 32 8.82 33.75 -9.65
C ALA A 32 9.31 32.38 -9.15
N VAL A 33 8.81 31.28 -9.72
CA VAL A 33 9.29 29.92 -9.40
C VAL A 33 10.74 29.72 -9.88
N ARG A 34 11.11 30.27 -11.04
CA ARG A 34 12.51 30.23 -11.52
C ARG A 34 13.44 31.08 -10.66
N ASP A 35 12.96 32.22 -10.17
CA ASP A 35 13.70 33.11 -9.27
C ASP A 35 13.83 32.51 -7.86
N VAL A 36 12.84 31.74 -7.39
CA VAL A 36 12.89 31.00 -6.12
C VAL A 36 13.75 29.74 -6.22
N MET A 37 13.65 28.96 -7.31
CA MET A 37 14.49 27.76 -7.50
C MET A 37 15.94 28.08 -7.88
N GLY A 38 16.19 29.24 -8.49
CA GLY A 38 17.53 29.75 -8.76
C GLY A 38 18.23 30.34 -7.54
N ARG A 39 17.51 30.49 -6.41
CA ARG A 39 18.01 31.12 -5.18
C ARG A 39 18.20 30.16 -4.02
N LEU A 40 17.77 28.90 -4.12
CA LEU A 40 18.03 27.91 -3.08
C LEU A 40 19.34 27.20 -3.39
N SER A 41 20.42 27.77 -2.85
CA SER A 41 21.73 27.14 -2.84
C SER A 41 21.67 25.87 -1.99
N VAL A 42 22.54 24.89 -2.27
CA VAL A 42 22.75 23.72 -1.38
C VAL A 42 23.04 24.20 0.05
N THR A 43 23.61 25.38 0.22
CA THR A 43 23.81 26.01 1.53
C THR A 43 22.51 26.37 2.24
N ASP A 44 21.44 26.78 1.54
CA ASP A 44 20.15 27.11 2.15
C ASP A 44 19.40 25.84 2.58
N LEU A 45 19.48 24.78 1.76
CA LEU A 45 18.91 23.48 2.10
C LEU A 45 19.68 22.82 3.26
N VAL A 46 21.00 23.04 3.33
CA VAL A 46 21.82 22.65 4.48
C VAL A 46 21.46 23.51 5.71
N SER A 47 21.21 24.81 5.57
CA SER A 47 20.76 25.69 6.67
C SER A 47 19.35 25.37 7.18
N GLU A 48 18.44 24.91 6.33
CA GLU A 48 17.11 24.42 6.77
C GLU A 48 17.20 23.05 7.46
N MET A 49 18.12 22.19 7.02
CA MET A 49 18.35 20.88 7.63
C MET A 49 19.29 20.93 8.83
N GLU A 50 20.07 21.99 8.98
CA GLU A 50 21.05 22.17 10.07
C GLU A 50 20.41 22.07 11.45
N PRO A 51 19.25 22.67 11.76
CA PRO A 51 18.62 22.52 13.07
C PRO A 51 18.24 21.06 13.37
N PHE A 52 17.78 20.32 12.35
CA PHE A 52 17.44 18.91 12.48
C PHE A 52 18.68 18.04 12.64
N LEU A 53 19.72 18.25 11.84
CA LEU A 53 20.99 17.52 11.93
C LEU A 53 21.72 17.85 13.23
N ARG A 54 21.72 19.11 13.66
CA ARG A 54 22.30 19.56 14.94
C ARG A 54 21.53 18.99 16.12
N ALA A 55 20.19 18.88 16.03
CA ALA A 55 19.39 18.17 17.03
C ALA A 55 19.78 16.69 17.07
N VAL A 56 19.86 16.01 15.92
CA VAL A 56 20.25 14.58 15.83
C VAL A 56 21.68 14.35 16.36
N ILE A 57 22.63 15.22 16.01
CA ILE A 57 24.02 15.13 16.47
C ILE A 57 24.11 15.44 17.96
N ARG A 58 23.39 16.45 18.46
CA ARG A 58 23.34 16.78 19.90
C ARG A 58 22.78 15.59 20.68
N ASP A 59 21.69 14.99 20.22
CA ASP A 59 21.08 13.82 20.85
C ASP A 59 22.03 12.60 20.83
N GLU A 60 22.78 12.39 19.74
CA GLU A 60 23.74 11.28 19.65
C GLU A 60 25.00 11.52 20.50
N VAL A 61 25.45 12.77 20.60
CA VAL A 61 26.54 13.17 21.50
C VAL A 61 26.10 13.06 22.96
N GLU A 62 24.90 13.53 23.32
CA GLU A 62 24.34 13.40 24.67
C GLU A 62 24.15 11.92 25.04
N ARG A 63 23.60 11.07 24.15
CA ARG A 63 23.50 9.61 24.39
C ARG A 63 24.86 8.93 24.48
N THR A 64 25.84 9.35 23.69
CA THR A 64 27.20 8.78 23.74
C THR A 64 27.92 9.20 25.01
N VAL A 65 27.81 10.47 25.41
CA VAL A 65 28.30 10.97 26.68
C VAL A 65 27.61 10.26 27.84
N GLN A 66 26.29 10.03 27.78
CA GLN A 66 25.56 9.32 28.81
C GLN A 66 25.93 7.83 28.88
N ARG A 67 26.15 7.17 27.74
CA ARG A 67 26.75 5.81 27.68
C ARG A 67 28.14 5.76 28.31
N VAL A 68 29.01 6.73 27.99
CA VAL A 68 30.38 6.79 28.52
C VAL A 68 30.38 7.08 30.02
N LEU A 69 29.55 8.01 30.48
CA LEU A 69 29.38 8.34 31.91
C LEU A 69 28.78 7.17 32.70
N GLN A 70 27.82 6.43 32.13
CA GLN A 70 27.25 5.22 32.73
C GLN A 70 28.25 4.06 32.76
N SER A 71 29.06 3.90 31.70
CA SER A 71 30.12 2.87 31.65
C SER A 71 31.32 3.17 32.57
N SER A 72 31.51 4.43 32.97
CA SER A 72 32.59 4.85 33.87
C SER A 72 32.21 4.75 35.35
N SER A 73 30.95 4.47 35.67
CA SER A 73 30.42 4.43 37.04
C SER A 73 30.18 3.01 37.57
N SER A 74 30.46 1.96 36.80
CA SER A 74 30.34 0.56 37.24
C SER A 74 31.64 0.06 37.91
N SER A 75 32.07 0.76 38.96
CA SER A 75 32.91 0.16 39.99
C SER A 75 32.32 0.54 41.34
N SER A 76 31.31 -0.21 41.77
CA SER A 76 30.84 -0.16 43.16
C SER A 76 30.44 -1.55 43.63
N LEU A 77 31.40 -2.09 44.35
CA LEU A 77 31.35 -3.13 45.35
C LEU A 77 30.04 -3.10 46.18
N ASN A 78 29.41 -4.28 46.30
CA ASN A 78 28.35 -4.65 47.26
C ASN A 78 27.01 -3.89 47.18
N GLN A 79 26.05 -4.50 46.48
CA GLN A 79 24.63 -4.27 46.73
C GLN A 79 23.98 -5.62 47.08
N PRO A 80 23.25 -5.72 48.20
CA PRO A 80 22.71 -7.00 48.65
C PRO A 80 21.69 -7.50 47.64
N GLN A 81 21.87 -8.76 47.24
CA GLN A 81 20.89 -9.58 46.56
C GLN A 81 19.58 -9.59 47.38
N THR A 82 18.70 -8.62 47.15
CA THR A 82 17.30 -8.75 47.52
C THR A 82 16.67 -9.65 46.46
N SER A 83 16.39 -10.89 46.84
CA SER A 83 15.70 -11.89 46.04
C SER A 83 14.55 -11.27 45.23
N VAL A 84 14.72 -11.15 43.92
CA VAL A 84 13.70 -10.61 43.02
C VAL A 84 12.58 -11.64 42.92
N LYS A 85 11.59 -11.56 43.83
CA LYS A 85 10.29 -12.19 43.61
C LYS A 85 9.71 -11.53 42.36
N ARG A 86 9.67 -12.24 41.24
CA ARG A 86 9.11 -11.73 39.99
C ARG A 86 7.63 -11.45 40.21
N GLY A 87 7.29 -10.16 40.19
CA GLY A 87 5.96 -9.63 40.49
C GLY A 87 4.98 -9.77 39.33
N LEU A 88 3.77 -9.27 39.56
CA LEU A 88 2.70 -9.21 38.57
C LEU A 88 3.11 -8.36 37.35
N MET A 89 2.54 -8.63 36.18
CA MET A 89 2.81 -7.87 34.96
C MET A 89 1.57 -7.67 34.08
N LEU A 90 1.55 -6.58 33.33
CA LEU A 90 0.56 -6.35 32.28
C LEU A 90 1.08 -6.90 30.96
N GLN A 91 0.23 -7.57 30.19
CA GLN A 91 0.59 -8.17 28.91
C GLN A 91 -0.50 -7.92 27.86
N PHE A 92 -0.09 -7.52 26.65
CA PHE A 92 -0.95 -7.48 25.48
C PHE A 92 -1.11 -8.90 24.93
N VAL A 93 -2.35 -9.38 24.81
CA VAL A 93 -2.66 -10.78 24.45
C VAL A 93 -2.77 -10.97 22.95
N ASN A 94 -3.58 -10.13 22.29
CA ASN A 94 -3.75 -10.17 20.85
C ASN A 94 -2.80 -9.21 20.15
N LYS A 95 -2.45 -9.58 18.92
CA LYS A 95 -1.46 -8.87 18.12
C LYS A 95 -2.08 -7.66 17.43
N LEU A 96 -1.37 -6.54 17.46
CA LEU A 96 -1.73 -5.34 16.71
C LEU A 96 -1.32 -5.47 15.24
N PRO A 97 -2.10 -4.91 14.29
CA PRO A 97 -1.71 -4.85 12.90
C PRO A 97 -0.36 -4.16 12.72
N SER A 98 0.46 -4.69 11.83
CA SER A 98 1.77 -4.11 11.50
C SER A 98 1.69 -2.66 10.98
N THR A 99 0.53 -2.27 10.42
CA THR A 99 0.24 -0.91 9.95
C THR A 99 -1.13 -0.47 10.43
N ILE A 100 -1.20 0.70 11.06
CA ILE A 100 -2.44 1.38 11.48
C ILE A 100 -2.49 2.75 10.79
N PHE A 101 -3.69 3.29 10.55
CA PHE A 101 -3.87 4.62 9.98
C PHE A 101 -4.31 5.62 11.05
N THR A 102 -3.86 6.88 10.92
CA THR A 102 -4.30 7.95 11.81
C THR A 102 -5.83 8.12 11.75
N GLY A 103 -6.46 8.48 12.87
CA GLY A 103 -7.91 8.60 12.96
C GLY A 103 -8.71 7.27 12.91
N GLY A 104 -8.06 6.15 12.54
CA GLY A 104 -8.64 4.82 12.64
C GLY A 104 -8.59 4.29 14.08
N LYS A 105 -9.61 3.51 14.44
CA LYS A 105 -9.68 2.83 15.74
C LYS A 105 -8.58 1.78 15.83
N ILE A 106 -7.93 1.70 17.00
CA ILE A 106 -6.91 0.68 17.25
C ILE A 106 -7.60 -0.63 17.62
N GLU A 107 -7.55 -1.58 16.70
CA GLU A 107 -8.07 -2.94 16.86
C GLU A 107 -6.94 -3.95 16.60
N ALA A 108 -7.12 -5.19 17.06
CA ALA A 108 -6.17 -6.26 16.81
C ALA A 108 -6.33 -6.82 15.38
N GLU A 109 -5.37 -7.63 14.94
CA GLU A 109 -5.39 -8.26 13.60
C GLU A 109 -6.63 -9.14 13.35
N ASP A 110 -7.33 -9.58 14.40
CA ASP A 110 -8.56 -10.38 14.30
C ASP A 110 -9.85 -9.54 14.36
N ASP A 111 -9.74 -8.22 14.11
CA ASP A 111 -10.83 -7.23 14.16
C ASP A 111 -11.55 -7.20 15.53
N LYS A 112 -10.87 -7.62 16.59
CA LYS A 112 -11.37 -7.57 17.98
C LYS A 112 -10.68 -6.46 18.77
N PRO A 113 -11.31 -6.01 19.88
CA PRO A 113 -10.66 -5.09 20.81
C PRO A 113 -9.33 -5.64 21.34
N VAL A 114 -8.32 -4.77 21.44
CA VAL A 114 -7.02 -5.13 21.99
C VAL A 114 -7.19 -5.50 23.47
N THR A 115 -6.75 -6.69 23.84
CA THR A 115 -6.91 -7.26 25.17
C THR A 115 -5.60 -7.18 25.94
N ILE A 116 -5.67 -6.66 27.16
CA ILE A 116 -4.55 -6.53 28.09
C ILE A 116 -4.91 -7.32 29.35
N VAL A 117 -4.01 -8.19 29.80
CA VAL A 117 -4.23 -9.01 30.99
C VAL A 117 -3.21 -8.69 32.07
N LEU A 118 -3.65 -8.79 33.32
CA LEU A 118 -2.78 -8.86 34.49
C LEU A 118 -2.40 -10.32 34.73
N MET A 119 -1.11 -10.61 34.64
CA MET A 119 -0.55 -11.94 34.77
C MET A 119 0.38 -12.02 35.97
N ASP A 120 0.33 -13.13 36.70
CA ASP A 120 1.36 -13.49 37.68
C ASP A 120 2.55 -14.11 36.96
N ALA A 121 3.69 -13.43 36.98
CA ALA A 121 4.90 -13.88 36.29
C ALA A 121 5.47 -15.20 36.83
N ASN A 122 5.08 -15.64 38.03
CA ASN A 122 5.55 -16.91 38.60
C ASN A 122 4.72 -18.09 38.11
N THR A 123 3.41 -17.93 38.02
CA THR A 123 2.47 -19.00 37.61
C THR A 123 2.11 -18.93 36.13
N ASN A 124 2.41 -17.80 35.47
CA ASN A 124 2.01 -17.49 34.11
C ASN A 124 0.48 -17.58 33.92
N THR A 125 -0.28 -17.26 34.99
CA THR A 125 -1.75 -17.30 35.00
C THR A 125 -2.32 -15.90 35.15
N ILE A 126 -3.53 -15.70 34.61
CA ILE A 126 -4.25 -14.44 34.72
C ILE A 126 -4.76 -14.29 36.16
N VAL A 127 -4.53 -13.13 36.75
CA VAL A 127 -5.01 -12.79 38.08
C VAL A 127 -6.50 -12.43 38.01
N THR A 128 -7.36 -13.42 38.24
CA THR A 128 -8.82 -13.27 38.09
C THR A 128 -9.55 -12.77 39.32
N SER A 129 -8.88 -12.71 40.49
CA SER A 129 -9.53 -12.33 41.75
C SER A 129 -8.65 -11.43 42.62
N GLY A 130 -9.28 -10.74 43.57
CA GLY A 130 -8.65 -9.77 44.46
C GLY A 130 -8.68 -8.33 43.94
N PRO A 131 -8.21 -7.36 44.74
CA PRO A 131 -8.30 -5.94 44.40
C PRO A 131 -7.53 -5.57 43.12
N LEU A 132 -6.48 -6.34 42.81
CA LEU A 132 -5.65 -6.12 41.62
C LEU A 132 -6.30 -6.59 40.32
N ALA A 133 -7.25 -7.52 40.38
CA ALA A 133 -8.02 -7.97 39.21
C ALA A 133 -8.92 -6.84 38.64
N SER A 134 -9.17 -5.78 39.42
CA SER A 134 -9.92 -4.58 39.02
C SER A 134 -9.05 -3.32 38.90
N LEU A 135 -7.74 -3.48 38.66
CA LEU A 135 -6.80 -2.37 38.56
C LEU A 135 -7.15 -1.43 37.41
N LYS A 136 -7.00 -0.12 37.63
CA LYS A 136 -7.07 0.89 36.58
C LYS A 136 -5.70 1.08 35.93
N ILE A 137 -5.63 0.94 34.61
CA ILE A 137 -4.41 1.09 33.82
C ILE A 137 -4.57 2.21 32.79
N GLU A 138 -3.46 2.85 32.45
CA GLU A 138 -3.32 3.87 31.42
C GLU A 138 -2.56 3.28 30.24
N ILE A 139 -3.02 3.63 29.03
CA ILE A 139 -2.41 3.26 27.76
C ILE A 139 -1.68 4.47 27.21
N VAL A 140 -0.40 4.28 26.92
CA VAL A 140 0.50 5.36 26.50
C VAL A 140 1.25 4.97 25.22
N PRO A 141 1.50 5.91 24.29
CA PRO A 141 2.38 5.65 23.16
C PRO A 141 3.84 5.59 23.62
N LEU A 142 4.57 4.58 23.15
CA LEU A 142 5.98 4.34 23.46
C LEU A 142 6.85 4.42 22.21
N ASP A 143 8.12 4.78 22.41
CA ASP A 143 9.16 4.66 21.40
C ASP A 143 9.35 3.18 20.99
N ALA A 144 9.33 2.92 19.68
CA ALA A 144 9.50 1.57 19.16
C ALA A 144 10.91 1.00 19.40
N ASP A 145 11.91 1.86 19.59
CA ASP A 145 13.27 1.45 19.99
C ASP A 145 13.34 1.02 21.48
N PHE A 146 12.25 1.18 22.24
CA PHE A 146 12.21 0.72 23.63
C PHE A 146 12.34 -0.80 23.73
N GLY A 147 13.44 -1.26 24.36
CA GLY A 147 13.80 -2.65 24.58
C GLY A 147 14.12 -3.41 23.28
N SER A 148 14.92 -2.78 22.41
CA SER A 148 15.63 -3.40 21.27
C SER A 148 16.84 -4.24 21.69
N ASP A 149 17.27 -4.14 22.94
CA ASP A 149 18.56 -4.63 23.43
C ASP A 149 18.42 -5.97 24.19
N ASP A 150 17.37 -6.74 23.91
CA ASP A 150 16.99 -7.99 24.59
C ASP A 150 16.79 -7.88 26.13
N GLN A 151 16.79 -6.66 26.66
CA GLN A 151 16.43 -6.35 28.04
C GLN A 151 14.90 -6.38 28.19
N GLU A 152 14.39 -7.46 28.77
CA GLU A 152 12.97 -7.64 29.09
C GLU A 152 12.54 -7.01 30.43
N ASP A 153 13.52 -6.52 31.21
CA ASP A 153 13.31 -5.87 32.49
C ASP A 153 13.67 -4.38 32.39
N TRP A 154 12.79 -3.53 32.91
CA TRP A 154 13.00 -2.09 33.01
C TRP A 154 12.39 -1.53 34.30
N THR A 155 12.91 -0.38 34.71
CA THR A 155 12.37 0.42 35.81
C THR A 155 11.21 1.31 35.36
N GLU A 156 10.38 1.77 36.30
CA GLU A 156 9.27 2.70 36.02
C GLU A 156 9.78 4.02 35.43
N ALA A 157 10.98 4.44 35.84
CA ALA A 157 11.64 5.63 35.31
C ALA A 157 12.05 5.44 33.84
N GLU A 158 12.63 4.28 33.50
CA GLU A 158 12.98 3.93 32.12
C GLU A 158 11.75 3.83 31.22
N PHE A 159 10.67 3.20 31.71
CA PHE A 159 9.41 3.14 30.99
C PHE A 159 8.84 4.56 30.75
N THR A 160 8.80 5.39 31.78
CA THR A 160 8.25 6.75 31.71
C THR A 160 9.08 7.65 30.79
N ALA A 161 10.40 7.48 30.76
CA ALA A 161 11.28 8.21 29.86
C ALA A 161 11.06 7.86 28.37
N ARG A 162 10.43 6.72 28.08
CA ARG A 162 10.20 6.21 26.73
C ARG A 162 8.78 6.48 26.21
N VAL A 163 7.94 7.11 27.04
CA VAL A 163 6.63 7.59 26.62
C VAL A 163 6.79 8.76 25.67
N ILE A 164 6.24 8.62 24.46
CA ILE A 164 6.30 9.65 23.43
C ILE A 164 5.22 10.69 23.70
N ARG A 165 5.59 11.97 23.58
CA ARG A 165 4.65 13.08 23.54
C ARG A 165 4.42 13.58 22.12
N GLU A 166 3.33 14.29 21.92
CA GLU A 166 3.05 15.01 20.70
C GLU A 166 4.16 16.01 20.34
N ARG A 167 4.22 16.36 19.06
CA ARG A 167 5.10 17.43 18.60
C ARG A 167 4.58 18.77 19.08
N GLU A 168 5.49 19.71 19.29
CA GLU A 168 5.15 21.06 19.70
C GLU A 168 4.13 21.68 18.72
N GLY A 169 3.04 22.23 19.27
CA GLY A 169 1.94 22.81 18.50
C GLY A 169 0.99 21.81 17.81
N ARG A 170 1.10 20.50 18.09
CA ARG A 170 0.15 19.48 17.60
C ARG A 170 -0.85 19.05 18.67
N ARG A 171 -1.90 18.35 18.22
CA ARG A 171 -2.85 17.68 19.10
C ARG A 171 -2.16 16.52 19.84
N PRO A 172 -2.71 16.05 20.98
CA PRO A 172 -2.19 14.87 21.66
C PRO A 172 -2.01 13.70 20.68
N LEU A 173 -0.86 13.02 20.76
CA LEU A 173 -0.49 11.97 19.80
C LEU A 173 -1.53 10.85 19.73
N VAL A 174 -2.17 10.57 20.86
CA VAL A 174 -3.25 9.62 21.00
C VAL A 174 -4.43 10.30 21.68
N THR A 175 -5.65 10.03 21.21
CA THR A 175 -6.90 10.51 21.80
C THR A 175 -7.89 9.37 21.96
N GLY A 176 -8.88 9.56 22.84
CA GLY A 176 -9.94 8.58 23.10
C GLY A 176 -9.82 7.94 24.49
N ASP A 177 -10.16 6.66 24.60
CA ASP A 177 -10.19 5.91 25.86
C ASP A 177 -8.78 5.44 26.28
N LEU A 178 -7.98 6.37 26.82
CA LEU A 178 -6.61 6.12 27.24
C LEU A 178 -6.49 5.39 28.59
N ALA A 179 -7.58 5.22 29.34
CA ALA A 179 -7.56 4.56 30.63
C ALA A 179 -8.66 3.50 30.70
N ILE A 180 -8.28 2.28 31.06
CA ILE A 180 -9.19 1.15 31.18
C ILE A 180 -9.11 0.54 32.58
N THR A 181 -10.24 0.01 33.04
CA THR A 181 -10.30 -0.73 34.31
C THR A 181 -10.39 -2.21 33.99
N LEU A 182 -9.47 -3.00 34.54
CA LEU A 182 -9.49 -4.45 34.40
C LEU A 182 -10.77 -5.02 35.04
N ARG A 183 -11.27 -6.13 34.50
CA ARG A 183 -12.34 -6.94 35.06
C ARG A 183 -11.86 -8.38 35.07
N ASP A 184 -11.82 -8.99 36.25
CA ASP A 184 -11.24 -10.32 36.45
C ASP A 184 -9.83 -10.46 35.83
N GLY A 185 -9.03 -9.40 35.95
CA GLY A 185 -7.67 -9.33 35.41
C GLY A 185 -7.58 -9.02 33.92
N VAL A 186 -8.70 -8.79 33.23
CA VAL A 186 -8.75 -8.57 31.77
C VAL A 186 -9.29 -7.17 31.45
N GLY A 187 -8.57 -6.42 30.64
CA GLY A 187 -8.96 -5.11 30.11
C GLY A 187 -9.06 -5.16 28.59
N GLN A 188 -10.10 -4.52 28.04
CA GLN A 188 -10.24 -4.32 26.60
C GLN A 188 -10.05 -2.85 26.28
N LEU A 189 -9.25 -2.57 25.25
CA LEU A 189 -9.03 -1.23 24.75
C LEU A 189 -10.31 -0.69 24.10
N GLY A 190 -10.70 0.53 24.50
CA GLY A 190 -11.85 1.23 23.95
C GLY A 190 -11.55 1.95 22.64
N ASP A 191 -12.26 3.04 22.39
CA ASP A 191 -12.06 3.84 21.19
C ASP A 191 -10.81 4.71 21.36
N MET A 192 -9.67 4.23 20.88
CA MET A 192 -8.38 4.93 20.91
C MET A 192 -7.83 5.10 19.50
N VAL A 193 -7.34 6.30 19.19
CA VAL A 193 -6.85 6.66 17.83
C VAL A 193 -5.53 7.43 17.90
N PHE A 194 -4.66 7.21 16.92
CA PHE A 194 -3.47 8.05 16.70
C PHE A 194 -3.84 9.28 15.86
N THR A 195 -3.35 10.46 16.25
CA THR A 195 -3.62 11.73 15.55
C THR A 195 -2.50 12.14 14.58
N ASP A 196 -1.29 11.61 14.77
CA ASP A 196 -0.13 11.84 13.91
C ASP A 196 0.48 10.49 13.47
N ASN A 197 1.12 10.49 12.31
CA ASN A 197 1.78 9.31 11.76
C ASN A 197 3.11 9.06 12.47
N SER A 198 3.75 7.90 12.23
CA SER A 198 5.02 7.55 12.87
C SER A 198 6.26 7.99 12.08
N SER A 199 6.12 8.66 10.92
CA SER A 199 7.25 8.89 10.00
C SER A 199 8.34 9.83 10.54
N TRP A 200 8.02 10.61 11.56
CA TRP A 200 8.92 11.56 12.22
C TRP A 200 9.73 10.95 13.36
N GLN A 201 9.35 9.75 13.81
CA GLN A 201 10.16 9.00 14.75
C GLN A 201 11.38 8.41 14.06
N ARG A 202 12.50 8.31 14.78
CA ARG A 202 13.73 7.67 14.30
C ARG A 202 13.47 6.26 13.79
N SER A 203 12.71 5.48 14.55
CA SER A 203 12.31 4.10 14.26
C SER A 203 11.19 3.98 13.21
N ARG A 204 10.54 5.09 12.84
CA ARG A 204 9.34 5.15 12.00
C ARG A 204 8.17 4.31 12.50
N LYS A 205 8.18 3.92 13.77
CA LYS A 205 7.19 3.03 14.40
C LYS A 205 6.81 3.55 15.77
N PHE A 206 5.67 3.09 16.27
CA PHE A 206 5.26 3.27 17.66
C PHE A 206 5.05 1.90 18.32
N ARG A 207 5.00 1.90 19.66
CA ARG A 207 4.47 0.81 20.49
C ARG A 207 3.37 1.36 21.39
N LEU A 208 2.53 0.49 21.91
CA LEU A 208 1.65 0.79 23.03
C LEU A 208 2.26 0.28 24.32
N GLY A 209 2.21 1.12 25.34
CA GLY A 209 2.52 0.79 26.72
C GLY A 209 1.26 0.74 27.55
N ALA A 210 1.23 -0.15 28.54
CA ALA A 210 0.16 -0.24 29.53
C ALA A 210 0.78 -0.12 30.92
N ARG A 211 0.37 0.87 31.72
CA ARG A 211 0.91 1.06 33.08
C ARG A 211 -0.21 1.26 34.10
N PRO A 212 -0.03 0.90 35.38
CA PRO A 212 -0.98 1.23 36.43
C PRO A 212 -1.15 2.76 36.59
N VAL A 213 -2.38 3.24 36.79
CA VAL A 213 -2.66 4.66 37.07
C VAL A 213 -2.26 5.06 38.50
N GLN A 214 -2.35 4.11 39.43
CA GLN A 214 -2.10 4.33 40.86
C GLN A 214 -1.03 3.34 41.33
N LYS A 215 -0.16 3.81 42.23
CA LYS A 215 0.75 2.92 42.96
C LYS A 215 -0.08 2.10 43.95
N VAL A 216 -0.06 0.78 43.79
CA VAL A 216 -0.86 -0.15 44.60
C VAL A 216 -0.30 -0.23 46.02
N SER A 217 1.02 -0.39 46.17
CA SER A 217 1.77 -0.40 47.42
C SER A 217 3.27 -0.46 47.11
N ASP A 218 4.14 -0.03 48.03
CA ASP A 218 5.60 -0.12 47.84
C ASP A 218 6.12 -1.57 47.80
N GLU A 219 5.31 -2.54 48.24
CA GLU A 219 5.69 -3.96 48.34
C GLU A 219 5.37 -4.79 47.08
N THR A 220 4.39 -4.36 46.26
CA THR A 220 3.96 -5.11 45.06
C THR A 220 4.12 -4.27 43.80
N ARG A 221 5.26 -4.43 43.11
CA ARG A 221 5.49 -3.80 41.79
C ARG A 221 4.75 -4.59 40.71
N ILE A 222 3.86 -3.90 39.99
CA ILE A 222 3.24 -4.40 38.76
C ILE A 222 4.07 -3.88 37.58
N ARG A 223 4.62 -4.80 36.80
CA ARG A 223 5.39 -4.47 35.59
C ARG A 223 4.46 -3.96 34.50
N GLU A 224 4.90 -2.89 33.83
CA GLU A 224 4.21 -2.29 32.70
C GLU A 224 4.20 -3.24 31.50
N GLY A 225 3.12 -3.20 30.72
CA GLY A 225 2.96 -3.98 29.50
C GLY A 225 3.46 -3.20 28.29
N ARG A 226 3.96 -3.92 27.29
CA ARG A 226 4.47 -3.35 26.04
C ARG A 226 3.97 -4.19 24.86
N SER A 227 3.43 -3.54 23.83
CA SER A 227 3.03 -4.21 22.59
C SER A 227 4.21 -4.44 21.64
N GLU A 228 3.96 -5.21 20.59
CA GLU A 228 4.80 -5.19 19.39
C GLU A 228 4.79 -3.82 18.72
N ALA A 229 5.83 -3.52 17.93
CA ALA A 229 5.97 -2.27 17.22
C ALA A 229 5.21 -2.27 15.89
N PHE A 230 4.48 -1.18 15.61
CA PHE A 230 3.69 -1.01 14.39
C PHE A 230 3.94 0.36 13.74
N VAL A 231 3.67 0.45 12.44
CA VAL A 231 3.77 1.70 11.67
C VAL A 231 2.43 2.41 11.71
N VAL A 232 2.42 3.70 12.03
CA VAL A 232 1.22 4.54 11.88
C VAL A 232 1.36 5.38 10.62
N LYS A 233 0.49 5.17 9.64
CA LYS A 233 0.45 5.95 8.40
C LYS A 233 -0.62 7.01 8.47
N ASP A 234 -0.45 8.06 7.68
CA ASP A 234 -1.47 9.10 7.52
C ASP A 234 -2.74 8.50 6.88
N HIS A 235 -3.92 8.84 7.40
CA HIS A 235 -5.22 8.38 6.89
C HIS A 235 -5.40 8.58 5.38
N ARG A 236 -4.80 9.64 4.80
CA ARG A 236 -4.83 9.84 3.34
C ARG A 236 -4.25 8.64 2.60
N GLY A 237 -3.24 7.98 3.18
CA GLY A 237 -2.62 6.80 2.63
C GLY A 237 -3.56 5.59 2.54
N GLU A 238 -4.59 5.51 3.38
CA GLU A 238 -5.58 4.42 3.39
C GLU A 238 -6.43 4.47 2.12
N VAL A 239 -7.01 5.64 1.84
CA VAL A 239 -7.85 5.86 0.66
C VAL A 239 -7.04 5.68 -0.62
N TYR A 240 -5.75 6.05 -0.62
CA TYR A 240 -4.88 5.99 -1.79
C TYR A 240 -4.07 4.68 -1.93
N GLN A 241 -4.40 3.64 -1.17
CA GLN A 241 -3.70 2.36 -1.26
C GLN A 241 -3.77 1.77 -2.68
N LYS A 242 -2.64 1.18 -3.10
CA LYS A 242 -2.55 0.39 -4.33
C LYS A 242 -3.04 -1.01 -4.01
N HIS A 243 -3.79 -1.61 -4.92
CA HIS A 243 -4.29 -2.96 -4.75
C HIS A 243 -3.27 -3.96 -5.32
N HIS A 244 -2.99 -5.02 -4.56
CA HIS A 244 -2.03 -6.06 -4.93
C HIS A 244 -2.66 -7.45 -4.71
N PRO A 245 -3.15 -8.13 -5.77
CA PRO A 245 -3.18 -7.69 -7.16
C PRO A 245 -4.24 -6.59 -7.39
N PRO A 246 -4.08 -5.78 -8.46
CA PRO A 246 -5.14 -4.87 -8.87
C PRO A 246 -6.35 -5.64 -9.41
N HIS A 247 -7.54 -5.05 -9.26
CA HIS A 247 -8.77 -5.59 -9.81
C HIS A 247 -9.10 -4.96 -11.16
N PHE A 248 -9.83 -5.71 -11.98
CA PHE A 248 -10.20 -5.32 -13.34
C PHE A 248 -10.97 -3.99 -13.41
N ARG A 249 -11.87 -3.77 -12.45
CA ARG A 249 -12.71 -2.56 -12.34
C ARG A 249 -12.08 -1.47 -11.48
N ASP A 250 -10.86 -1.66 -11.00
CA ASP A 250 -10.16 -0.62 -10.26
C ASP A 250 -9.95 0.60 -11.16
N GLU A 251 -10.08 1.78 -10.56
CA GLU A 251 -9.64 3.01 -11.22
C GLU A 251 -8.14 2.94 -11.51
N ILE A 252 -7.73 3.56 -12.62
CA ILE A 252 -6.37 3.40 -13.13
C ILE A 252 -5.28 3.91 -12.17
N TRP A 253 -5.63 4.86 -11.31
CA TRP A 253 -4.74 5.36 -10.27
C TRP A 253 -4.51 4.35 -9.15
N ARG A 254 -5.16 3.18 -9.11
CA ARG A 254 -4.81 2.07 -8.22
C ARG A 254 -3.56 1.32 -8.66
N LEU A 255 -3.10 1.51 -9.90
CA LEU A 255 -1.81 0.97 -10.34
C LEU A 255 -0.63 1.70 -9.69
N GLU A 256 0.47 0.96 -9.49
CA GLU A 256 1.74 1.54 -9.08
C GLU A 256 2.16 2.69 -10.01
N ARG A 257 2.88 3.68 -9.46
CA ARG A 257 3.39 4.86 -10.19
C ARG A 257 2.35 5.81 -10.80
N ILE A 258 1.06 5.50 -10.75
CA ILE A 258 -0.02 6.40 -11.19
C ILE A 258 -0.66 7.04 -9.96
N ALA A 259 -0.43 8.32 -9.70
CA ALA A 259 -1.07 9.02 -8.58
C ALA A 259 -2.49 9.48 -8.93
N LYS A 260 -3.44 9.41 -7.98
CA LYS A 260 -4.77 10.01 -8.13
C LYS A 260 -4.61 11.50 -8.40
N ASP A 261 -5.39 12.00 -9.37
CA ASP A 261 -5.34 13.36 -9.90
C ASP A 261 -3.96 13.85 -10.38
N GLY A 262 -2.99 12.93 -10.51
CA GLY A 262 -1.66 13.20 -11.02
C GLY A 262 -1.63 13.39 -12.54
N ALA A 263 -0.47 13.80 -13.06
CA ALA A 263 -0.31 14.09 -14.48
C ALA A 263 -0.58 12.87 -15.39
N LEU A 264 -0.20 11.67 -14.96
CA LEU A 264 -0.47 10.43 -15.71
C LEU A 264 -1.95 10.06 -15.67
N HIS A 265 -2.59 10.14 -14.50
CA HIS A 265 -4.02 9.86 -14.35
C HIS A 265 -4.86 10.77 -15.25
N LYS A 266 -4.59 12.07 -15.27
CA LYS A 266 -5.31 13.03 -16.12
C LYS A 266 -5.11 12.75 -17.62
N ARG A 267 -3.89 12.40 -18.04
CA ARG A 267 -3.60 12.07 -19.45
C ARG A 267 -4.32 10.80 -19.91
N LEU A 268 -4.28 9.75 -19.10
CA LEU A 268 -5.00 8.51 -19.37
C LEU A 268 -6.51 8.75 -19.45
N ALA A 269 -7.06 9.56 -18.53
CA ALA A 269 -8.48 9.90 -18.54
C ALA A 269 -8.91 10.69 -19.79
N ILE A 270 -8.04 11.55 -20.35
CA ILE A 270 -8.30 12.27 -21.61
C ILE A 270 -8.41 11.29 -22.79
N ASP A 271 -7.59 10.23 -22.82
CA ASP A 271 -7.65 9.18 -23.85
C ASP A 271 -8.71 8.10 -23.56
N GLY A 272 -9.56 8.31 -22.53
CA GLY A 272 -10.63 7.39 -22.16
C GLY A 272 -10.21 6.20 -21.30
N VAL A 273 -8.94 6.11 -20.90
CA VAL A 273 -8.42 5.04 -20.05
C VAL A 273 -8.67 5.37 -18.57
N LYS A 274 -9.75 4.84 -18.01
CA LYS A 274 -10.18 5.13 -16.63
C LYS A 274 -10.00 3.97 -15.67
N SER A 275 -10.07 2.74 -16.17
CA SER A 275 -9.94 1.53 -15.38
C SER A 275 -8.69 0.71 -15.73
N VAL A 276 -8.33 -0.23 -14.86
CA VAL A 276 -7.27 -1.23 -15.14
C VAL A 276 -7.64 -2.08 -16.37
N GLN A 277 -8.92 -2.42 -16.54
CA GLN A 277 -9.45 -3.05 -17.74
C GLN A 277 -9.13 -2.25 -19.02
N ASP A 278 -9.46 -0.96 -19.05
CA ASP A 278 -9.22 -0.11 -20.23
C ASP A 278 -7.72 -0.04 -20.56
N PHE A 279 -6.90 0.02 -19.52
CA PHE A 279 -5.45 0.07 -19.65
C PHE A 279 -4.87 -1.21 -20.24
N LEU A 280 -5.32 -2.38 -19.76
CA LEU A 280 -4.89 -3.68 -20.28
C LEU A 280 -5.36 -3.88 -21.72
N ARG A 281 -6.59 -3.46 -22.06
CA ARG A 281 -7.09 -3.48 -23.44
C ARG A 281 -6.25 -2.63 -24.37
N LEU A 282 -5.96 -1.39 -23.98
CA LEU A 282 -5.13 -0.51 -24.79
C LEU A 282 -3.70 -1.04 -24.92
N TYR A 283 -3.17 -1.68 -23.87
CA TYR A 283 -1.87 -2.36 -23.92
C TYR A 283 -1.83 -3.51 -24.93
N MET A 284 -2.90 -4.30 -25.03
CA MET A 284 -3.01 -5.41 -26.00
C MET A 284 -3.21 -4.92 -27.44
N ILE A 285 -4.01 -3.88 -27.62
CA ILE A 285 -4.29 -3.28 -28.94
C ILE A 285 -3.05 -2.55 -29.48
N ASP A 286 -2.53 -1.58 -28.72
CA ASP A 286 -1.43 -0.73 -29.14
C ASP A 286 -0.58 -0.27 -27.94
N PRO A 287 0.47 -1.04 -27.58
CA PRO A 287 1.36 -0.68 -26.48
C PRO A 287 2.13 0.62 -26.78
N THR A 288 2.33 0.97 -28.05
CA THR A 288 3.04 2.19 -28.45
C THR A 288 2.17 3.41 -28.20
N LYS A 289 0.88 3.34 -28.57
CA LYS A 289 -0.10 4.39 -28.23
C LYS A 289 -0.23 4.55 -26.72
N LEU A 290 -0.37 3.47 -25.96
CA LEU A 290 -0.45 3.56 -24.50
C LEU A 290 0.78 4.24 -23.90
N ARG A 291 1.97 3.90 -24.41
CA ARG A 291 3.22 4.54 -23.98
C ARG A 291 3.26 6.03 -24.33
N ASN A 292 2.76 6.41 -25.50
CA ASN A 292 2.64 7.81 -25.91
C ASN A 292 1.64 8.59 -25.03
N VAL A 293 0.52 7.97 -24.63
CA VAL A 293 -0.47 8.57 -23.71
C VAL A 293 0.14 8.82 -22.31
N LEU A 294 0.93 7.87 -21.79
CA LEU A 294 1.70 8.07 -20.56
C LEU A 294 2.80 9.14 -20.71
N GLY A 295 3.15 9.50 -21.95
CA GLY A 295 4.02 10.59 -22.33
C GLY A 295 5.44 10.14 -22.69
N CYS A 296 6.01 10.78 -23.71
CA CYS A 296 7.34 10.46 -24.28
C CYS A 296 8.51 10.52 -23.28
N GLY A 297 8.31 11.12 -22.10
CA GLY A 297 9.32 11.23 -21.03
C GLY A 297 9.24 10.16 -19.94
N ILE A 298 8.37 9.14 -20.07
CA ILE A 298 8.32 8.05 -19.08
C ILE A 298 9.57 7.17 -19.20
N SER A 299 10.26 6.92 -18.08
CA SER A 299 11.41 6.02 -18.06
C SER A 299 10.95 4.58 -18.29
N ASN A 300 11.80 3.76 -18.92
CA ASN A 300 11.54 2.33 -19.11
C ASN A 300 11.21 1.65 -17.77
N ARG A 301 11.95 1.98 -16.69
CA ARG A 301 11.69 1.44 -15.35
C ARG A 301 10.28 1.72 -14.85
N THR A 302 9.78 2.94 -15.04
CA THR A 302 8.42 3.31 -14.62
C THR A 302 7.38 2.60 -15.48
N TRP A 303 7.58 2.55 -16.79
CA TRP A 303 6.73 1.79 -17.72
C TRP A 303 6.64 0.31 -17.31
N ASP A 304 7.77 -0.36 -17.16
CA ASP A 304 7.84 -1.79 -16.81
C ASP A 304 7.17 -2.07 -15.46
N THR A 305 7.32 -1.16 -14.49
CA THR A 305 6.67 -1.27 -13.19
C THR A 305 5.15 -1.23 -13.30
N ILE A 306 4.61 -0.28 -14.09
CA ILE A 306 3.16 -0.15 -14.31
C ILE A 306 2.62 -1.38 -15.01
N ILE A 307 3.26 -1.81 -16.11
CA ILE A 307 2.82 -2.97 -16.90
C ILE A 307 2.85 -4.22 -16.04
N ARG A 308 3.98 -4.50 -15.36
CA ARG A 308 4.11 -5.67 -14.49
C ARG A 308 3.00 -5.71 -13.45
N HIS A 309 2.70 -4.58 -12.80
CA HIS A 309 1.63 -4.50 -11.82
C HIS A 309 0.24 -4.69 -12.44
N ALA A 310 -0.04 -4.08 -13.60
CA ALA A 310 -1.30 -4.27 -14.31
C ALA A 310 -1.51 -5.73 -14.73
N THR A 311 -0.45 -6.41 -15.19
CA THR A 311 -0.52 -7.81 -15.65
C THR A 311 -0.69 -8.83 -14.53
N THR A 312 -0.49 -8.45 -13.26
CA THR A 312 -0.88 -9.32 -12.14
C THR A 312 -2.38 -9.26 -11.84
N CYS A 313 -3.14 -8.41 -12.53
CA CYS A 313 -4.60 -8.41 -12.44
C CYS A 313 -5.14 -9.77 -12.87
N VAL A 314 -6.03 -10.34 -12.05
CA VAL A 314 -6.77 -11.55 -12.43
C VAL A 314 -7.78 -11.14 -13.50
N VAL A 315 -7.69 -11.77 -14.67
CA VAL A 315 -8.56 -11.53 -15.82
C VAL A 315 -9.94 -12.14 -15.54
N ASP A 316 -11.00 -11.46 -15.96
CA ASP A 316 -12.36 -11.98 -15.85
C ASP A 316 -12.59 -13.02 -16.96
N ASP A 317 -12.66 -14.29 -16.58
CA ASP A 317 -12.89 -15.44 -17.49
C ASP A 317 -14.35 -15.56 -17.95
N SER A 318 -15.24 -14.66 -17.53
CA SER A 318 -16.67 -14.74 -17.88
C SER A 318 -17.04 -14.09 -19.21
N LYS A 319 -16.16 -13.23 -19.76
CA LYS A 319 -16.45 -12.45 -20.96
C LYS A 319 -15.45 -12.73 -22.07
N PHE A 320 -15.99 -13.15 -23.22
CA PHE A 320 -15.22 -13.32 -24.44
C PHE A 320 -15.75 -12.41 -25.54
N TYR A 321 -14.91 -12.12 -26.53
CA TYR A 321 -15.25 -11.34 -27.69
C TYR A 321 -14.84 -12.09 -28.95
N SER A 322 -15.70 -12.11 -29.96
CA SER A 322 -15.39 -12.70 -31.26
C SER A 322 -15.26 -11.62 -32.33
N TYR A 323 -14.28 -11.80 -33.20
CA TYR A 323 -14.16 -11.05 -34.46
C TYR A 323 -14.18 -12.05 -35.62
N PHE A 324 -14.93 -11.76 -36.68
CA PHE A 324 -15.01 -12.62 -37.85
C PHE A 324 -14.62 -11.85 -39.11
N ASP A 325 -13.60 -12.35 -39.83
CA ASP A 325 -13.24 -11.84 -41.15
C ASP A 325 -13.91 -12.69 -42.24
N ALA A 326 -14.86 -12.07 -42.94
CA ALA A 326 -15.58 -12.72 -44.04
C ALA A 326 -14.69 -12.98 -45.27
N GLY A 327 -13.60 -12.21 -45.43
CA GLY A 327 -12.68 -12.36 -46.56
C GLY A 327 -11.88 -13.67 -46.50
N GLN A 328 -11.37 -14.01 -45.31
CA GLN A 328 -10.55 -15.20 -45.09
C GLN A 328 -11.29 -16.34 -44.40
N SER A 329 -12.57 -16.16 -44.04
CA SER A 329 -13.40 -17.14 -43.32
C SER A 329 -12.79 -17.57 -41.97
N ILE A 330 -12.21 -16.60 -41.24
CA ILE A 330 -11.53 -16.84 -39.97
C ILE A 330 -12.20 -16.05 -38.86
N GLY A 331 -12.48 -16.74 -37.75
CA GLY A 331 -12.91 -16.13 -36.49
C GLY A 331 -11.77 -16.07 -35.48
N LEU A 332 -11.61 -14.96 -34.77
CA LEU A 332 -10.75 -14.87 -33.60
C LEU A 332 -11.59 -14.77 -32.33
N LEU A 333 -11.13 -15.44 -31.27
CA LEU A 333 -11.71 -15.36 -29.94
C LEU A 333 -10.73 -14.63 -29.02
N PHE A 334 -11.25 -13.63 -28.32
CA PHE A 334 -10.52 -12.79 -27.40
C PHE A 334 -11.10 -12.90 -25.99
N ASP A 335 -10.24 -12.79 -24.98
CA ASP A 335 -10.65 -12.66 -23.58
C ASP A 335 -11.11 -11.23 -23.22
N SER A 336 -11.35 -10.98 -21.93
CA SER A 336 -11.84 -9.70 -21.44
C SER A 336 -10.84 -8.53 -21.57
N ILE A 337 -9.54 -8.82 -21.75
CA ILE A 337 -8.46 -7.85 -22.03
C ILE A 337 -8.08 -7.74 -23.51
N TYR A 338 -8.82 -8.41 -24.40
CA TYR A 338 -8.56 -8.49 -25.85
C TYR A 338 -7.28 -9.24 -26.23
N GLN A 339 -6.84 -10.16 -25.39
CA GLN A 339 -5.84 -11.14 -25.77
C GLN A 339 -6.50 -12.26 -26.56
N VAL A 340 -5.90 -12.66 -27.69
CA VAL A 340 -6.37 -13.80 -28.48
C VAL A 340 -6.20 -15.07 -27.65
N VAL A 341 -7.28 -15.83 -27.48
CA VAL A 341 -7.28 -17.12 -26.77
C VAL A 341 -7.51 -18.30 -27.72
N GLY A 342 -8.15 -18.05 -28.87
CA GLY A 342 -8.41 -19.07 -29.86
C GLY A 342 -8.73 -18.51 -31.24
N ALA A 343 -8.73 -19.40 -32.24
CA ALA A 343 -9.08 -19.07 -33.62
C ALA A 343 -9.98 -20.17 -34.20
N MET A 344 -10.91 -19.77 -35.07
CA MET A 344 -11.81 -20.66 -35.80
C MET A 344 -11.48 -20.56 -37.27
N PHE A 345 -11.23 -21.71 -37.89
CA PHE A 345 -11.06 -21.85 -39.34
C PHE A 345 -12.28 -22.61 -39.88
N ASP A 346 -12.74 -22.23 -41.07
CA ASP A 346 -13.80 -22.93 -41.82
C ASP A 346 -15.16 -23.05 -41.10
N GLY A 347 -15.43 -22.21 -40.09
CA GLY A 347 -16.74 -22.08 -39.46
C GLY A 347 -17.15 -23.22 -38.51
N HIS A 348 -16.21 -24.07 -38.08
CA HIS A 348 -16.55 -25.24 -37.25
C HIS A 348 -16.47 -24.96 -35.74
N LYS A 349 -15.28 -24.73 -35.19
CA LYS A 349 -15.06 -24.53 -33.74
C LYS A 349 -13.84 -23.64 -33.50
N TYR A 350 -13.81 -22.97 -32.35
CA TYR A 350 -12.62 -22.28 -31.86
C TYR A 350 -11.61 -23.29 -31.33
N GLU A 351 -10.39 -23.24 -31.89
CA GLU A 351 -9.25 -24.00 -31.42
C GLU A 351 -8.30 -23.11 -30.62
N PRO A 352 -7.74 -23.60 -29.50
CA PRO A 352 -6.71 -22.87 -28.75
C PRO A 352 -5.47 -22.59 -29.60
N LEU A 353 -4.82 -21.44 -29.36
CA LEU A 353 -3.61 -21.02 -30.09
C LEU A 353 -2.47 -22.05 -30.10
N HIS A 354 -2.36 -22.89 -29.07
CA HIS A 354 -1.30 -23.90 -28.97
C HIS A 354 -1.48 -25.07 -29.94
N ASN A 355 -2.72 -25.34 -30.37
CA ASN A 355 -3.04 -26.40 -31.33
C ASN A 355 -2.87 -25.99 -32.79
N LEU A 356 -2.66 -24.69 -33.05
CA LEU A 356 -2.55 -24.16 -34.40
C LEU A 356 -1.19 -24.49 -35.05
N THR A 357 -1.23 -24.82 -36.34
CA THR A 357 -0.04 -25.00 -37.16
C THR A 357 0.70 -23.66 -37.38
N PRO A 358 2.03 -23.68 -37.68
CA PRO A 358 2.77 -22.44 -37.91
C PRO A 358 2.17 -21.51 -38.99
N PRO A 359 1.67 -21.99 -40.15
CA PRO A 359 0.99 -21.14 -41.12
C PRO A 359 -0.30 -20.51 -40.59
N GLN A 360 -1.10 -21.27 -39.82
CA GLN A 360 -2.32 -20.75 -39.17
C GLN A 360 -1.99 -19.64 -38.16
N LYS A 361 -0.89 -19.77 -37.41
CA LYS A 361 -0.44 -18.73 -36.46
C LYS A 361 -0.08 -17.41 -37.15
N VAL A 362 0.56 -17.47 -38.32
CA VAL A 362 0.85 -16.27 -39.12
C VAL A 362 -0.43 -15.59 -39.58
N LEU A 363 -1.43 -16.39 -39.98
CA LEU A 363 -2.73 -15.88 -40.40
C LEU A 363 -3.50 -15.23 -39.25
N VAL A 364 -3.47 -15.85 -38.07
CA VAL A 364 -4.06 -15.28 -36.84
C VAL A 364 -3.42 -13.94 -36.49
N GLU A 365 -2.10 -13.80 -36.59
CA GLU A 365 -1.44 -12.51 -36.31
C GLU A 365 -1.82 -11.41 -37.34
N ASN A 366 -2.07 -11.78 -38.60
CA ASN A 366 -2.56 -10.84 -39.61
C ASN A 366 -4.01 -10.39 -39.30
N ILE A 367 -4.91 -11.34 -39.04
CA ILE A 367 -6.31 -11.04 -38.71
C ILE A 367 -6.40 -10.28 -37.38
N LYS A 368 -5.55 -10.61 -36.40
CA LYS A 368 -5.48 -9.91 -35.10
C LYS A 368 -5.17 -8.44 -35.28
N ARG A 369 -4.26 -8.08 -36.19
CA ARG A 369 -3.97 -6.67 -36.52
C ARG A 369 -5.19 -5.97 -37.08
N GLN A 370 -5.90 -6.61 -38.01
CA GLN A 370 -7.13 -6.07 -38.58
C GLN A 370 -8.24 -5.95 -37.52
N ALA A 371 -8.35 -6.93 -36.62
CA ALA A 371 -9.30 -6.92 -35.52
C ALA A 371 -9.04 -5.75 -34.57
N TYR A 372 -7.79 -5.46 -34.25
CA TYR A 372 -7.40 -4.31 -33.42
C TYR A 372 -7.60 -2.95 -34.09
N GLU A 373 -7.64 -2.88 -35.41
CA GLU A 373 -8.06 -1.68 -36.15
C GLU A 373 -9.59 -1.50 -36.14
N ASN A 374 -10.35 -2.57 -35.91
CA ASN A 374 -11.82 -2.61 -36.01
C ASN A 374 -12.47 -3.13 -34.72
N VAL A 375 -12.01 -2.65 -33.56
CA VAL A 375 -12.48 -3.11 -32.24
C VAL A 375 -13.99 -2.91 -32.05
N ASP A 376 -14.58 -1.91 -32.73
CA ASP A 376 -16.04 -1.67 -32.71
C ASP A 376 -16.86 -2.84 -33.29
N ASN A 377 -16.23 -3.72 -34.08
CA ASN A 377 -16.87 -4.90 -34.65
C ASN A 377 -16.79 -6.13 -33.72
N PHE A 378 -16.25 -6.00 -32.51
CA PHE A 378 -16.14 -7.12 -31.57
C PHE A 378 -17.52 -7.48 -31.02
N ILE A 379 -17.92 -8.74 -31.21
CA ILE A 379 -19.19 -9.25 -30.71
C ILE A 379 -18.94 -9.94 -29.38
N GLN A 380 -19.59 -9.47 -28.31
CA GLN A 380 -19.49 -10.12 -27.00
C GLN A 380 -20.17 -11.49 -27.03
N MET A 381 -19.48 -12.50 -26.52
CA MET A 381 -19.96 -13.87 -26.37
C MET A 381 -20.00 -14.29 -24.89
N ASP A 382 -21.01 -15.08 -24.54
CA ASP A 382 -21.12 -15.71 -23.23
C ASP A 382 -20.24 -16.97 -23.17
N ALA A 383 -19.40 -17.09 -22.13
CA ALA A 383 -18.52 -18.23 -21.93
C ALA A 383 -19.28 -19.57 -21.90
N THR A 384 -20.53 -19.56 -21.41
CA THR A 384 -21.37 -20.77 -21.33
C THR A 384 -21.80 -21.28 -22.71
N ALA A 385 -21.88 -20.41 -23.71
CA ALA A 385 -22.20 -20.77 -25.10
C ALA A 385 -21.00 -21.33 -25.87
N LEU A 386 -19.78 -20.99 -25.46
CA LEU A 386 -18.53 -21.41 -26.13
C LEU A 386 -17.96 -22.71 -25.57
N PHE A 387 -18.05 -22.90 -24.25
CA PHE A 387 -17.36 -24.00 -23.56
C PHE A 387 -18.29 -24.97 -22.81
N GLY A 388 -19.61 -24.73 -22.81
CA GLY A 388 -20.56 -25.45 -21.96
C GLY A 388 -20.49 -25.01 -20.49
N PRO A 389 -21.27 -25.63 -19.56
CA PRO A 389 -21.18 -25.29 -18.14
C PRO A 389 -19.76 -25.55 -17.61
N SER A 390 -19.14 -24.51 -17.06
CA SER A 390 -17.70 -24.38 -16.83
C SER A 390 -17.06 -25.50 -16.00
N ARG A 391 -15.98 -26.10 -16.52
CA ARG A 391 -14.84 -26.52 -15.68
C ARG A 391 -13.82 -25.40 -15.75
N SER A 392 -13.51 -24.79 -14.61
CA SER A 392 -12.56 -23.69 -14.46
C SER A 392 -11.21 -24.04 -15.13
N PHE A 393 -10.70 -23.14 -15.98
CA PHE A 393 -9.33 -23.25 -16.47
C PHE A 393 -8.37 -22.89 -15.32
N THR A 394 -7.89 -23.89 -14.59
CA THR A 394 -6.73 -23.71 -13.72
C THR A 394 -5.50 -23.45 -14.57
N THR A 395 -4.99 -22.22 -14.53
CA THR A 395 -3.66 -21.85 -14.99
C THR A 395 -2.64 -22.72 -14.27
N LEU A 396 -2.06 -23.70 -14.97
CA LEU A 396 -0.96 -24.51 -14.46
C LEU A 396 0.26 -23.63 -14.23
N GLN A 397 0.61 -23.42 -12.96
CA GLN A 397 1.93 -22.95 -12.56
C GLN A 397 2.99 -23.93 -13.08
N ALA A 398 4.00 -23.40 -13.76
CA ALA A 398 5.18 -24.14 -14.14
C ALA A 398 5.97 -24.53 -12.88
N GLY A 399 6.05 -25.84 -12.60
CA GLY A 399 6.97 -26.46 -11.67
C GLY A 399 7.83 -27.51 -12.41
N PRO A 400 9.09 -27.72 -12.01
CA PRO A 400 10.11 -28.34 -12.86
C PRO A 400 9.98 -29.86 -12.98
N PHE A 401 10.35 -30.37 -14.16
CA PHE A 401 10.46 -31.77 -14.52
C PHE A 401 11.35 -32.57 -13.55
N ASN A 402 10.86 -33.73 -13.08
CA ASN A 402 11.64 -34.98 -13.05
C ASN A 402 10.75 -36.23 -12.83
N ASP A 403 11.06 -37.24 -13.63
CA ASP A 403 10.76 -38.68 -13.61
C ASP A 403 9.46 -39.31 -14.20
N PRO A 404 9.59 -40.45 -14.94
CA PRO A 404 8.52 -41.11 -15.68
C PRO A 404 7.89 -42.31 -14.94
N ASN A 405 6.81 -42.83 -15.53
CA ASN A 405 5.95 -43.97 -15.12
C ASN A 405 4.88 -43.70 -14.04
N LEU A 406 3.61 -43.67 -14.46
CA LEU A 406 2.71 -44.80 -14.20
C LEU A 406 1.44 -44.79 -15.09
N ALA A 407 1.23 -45.92 -15.76
CA ALA A 407 -0.02 -46.68 -15.95
C ALA A 407 -1.27 -46.04 -16.60
N LEU A 408 -1.60 -46.62 -17.75
CA LEU A 408 -2.92 -46.74 -18.40
C LEU A 408 -4.11 -46.88 -17.43
N GLN A 409 -5.13 -46.05 -17.63
CA GLN A 409 -6.51 -46.43 -17.34
C GLN A 409 -7.40 -46.12 -18.55
N GLN A 410 -7.81 -47.20 -19.21
CA GLN A 410 -8.91 -47.25 -20.16
C GLN A 410 -10.21 -46.87 -19.42
N LEU A 411 -11.04 -46.03 -20.04
CA LEU A 411 -12.42 -45.80 -19.62
C LEU A 411 -13.34 -46.27 -20.76
N GLU A 412 -14.07 -47.34 -20.47
CA GLU A 412 -15.08 -47.98 -21.33
C GLU A 412 -16.33 -47.08 -21.48
N PHE A 413 -16.95 -47.15 -22.66
CA PHE A 413 -18.25 -46.53 -22.94
C PHE A 413 -19.41 -47.48 -22.63
N PRO A 414 -20.55 -47.02 -22.08
CA PRO A 414 -21.76 -47.83 -22.01
C PRO A 414 -22.49 -47.86 -23.36
N VAL A 415 -22.72 -49.07 -23.85
CA VAL A 415 -23.57 -49.41 -25.01
C VAL A 415 -25.05 -49.13 -24.69
N ALA A 416 -25.72 -48.39 -25.57
CA ALA A 416 -27.17 -48.23 -25.54
C ALA A 416 -27.86 -49.54 -25.97
N ARG A 417 -28.73 -50.08 -25.12
CA ARG A 417 -29.68 -51.13 -25.47
C ARG A 417 -30.88 -50.51 -26.19
N GLN A 418 -31.10 -50.90 -27.44
CA GLN A 418 -32.37 -50.74 -28.14
C GLN A 418 -33.32 -51.89 -27.78
N GLY A 419 -34.58 -51.53 -27.57
CA GLY A 419 -35.77 -52.37 -27.68
C GLY A 419 -36.94 -51.39 -27.83
N ILE A 420 -37.88 -51.52 -28.76
CA ILE A 420 -38.30 -52.61 -29.66
C ILE A 420 -38.62 -51.97 -31.01
#